data_AF-D8QFT9-F1
#
_entry.id   AF-D8QFT9-F1
#
_cell.length_a   1.000
_cell.length_b   1.000
_cell.length_c   1.000
_cell.angle_alpha   90.00
_cell.angle_beta   90.00
_cell.angle_gamma   90.00
#
_symmetry.space_group_name_H-M   'P 1'
#
loop_
_entity.id
_entity.type
_entity.pdbx_description
1 polymer ?
#
loop_
_entity_poly.entity_id
_entity_poly.type
_entity_poly.pdbx_seq_one_letter_code
_entity_poly.pdbx_strand_id
1 'polypeptide(L)'
;MSISEYPANAPHFRRILEHPAMPRISGYQNGVAQGWAPKLHTYLRHNRRVLRTQKPSLRHNYRASVWAATTVNYGPQTVCLPHKDFANLPWGWCPITALGNYDYKRGGHLVLWELRLVIEFPPGSTIVIPSGILTHSNVPVGPNETRYSITQYTAGALIRWIDQGFQTKEAFLASLSPEERAEEVAKASMRYRKGLAMYSTLTELRSHSDGTDSDSDLTELEDSDSDLTDLEDSD
;
A
#
# COMPACT_ATOMS: atom_id res chain seq x y z
N MET A 1 2.76 6.06 20.68
CA MET A 1 1.79 7.15 20.49
C MET A 1 2.19 7.87 19.23
N SER A 2 1.37 7.81 18.20
CA SER A 2 1.65 8.51 16.94
C SER A 2 1.44 10.00 17.18
N ILE A 3 2.33 10.86 16.66
CA ILE A 3 2.19 12.31 16.76
C ILE A 3 0.86 12.82 16.14
N SER A 4 0.18 11.99 15.33
CA SER A 4 -1.17 12.22 14.80
C SER A 4 -2.32 12.14 15.81
N GLU A 5 -2.08 11.65 17.03
CA GLU A 5 -3.13 11.44 18.04
C GLU A 5 -3.46 12.71 18.84
N TYR A 6 -2.68 13.79 18.68
CA TYR A 6 -2.92 15.07 19.34
C TYR A 6 -3.73 16.01 18.44
N PRO A 7 -4.91 16.50 18.86
CA PRO A 7 -5.75 17.40 18.05
C PRO A 7 -5.02 18.66 17.54
N ALA A 8 -4.08 19.17 18.32
CA ALA A 8 -3.25 20.32 17.95
C ALA A 8 -2.39 20.09 16.70
N ASN A 9 -2.07 18.84 16.36
CA ASN A 9 -1.25 18.49 15.21
C ASN A 9 -2.05 18.37 13.91
N ALA A 10 -3.39 18.27 13.99
CA ALA A 10 -4.24 18.06 12.82
C ALA A 10 -4.07 19.11 11.71
N PRO A 11 -3.92 20.42 11.99
CA PRO A 11 -3.64 21.42 10.95
C PRO A 11 -2.30 21.20 10.24
N HIS A 12 -1.26 20.77 10.98
CA HIS A 12 0.06 20.49 10.41
C HIS A 12 0.03 19.28 9.50
N PHE A 13 -0.63 18.20 9.91
CA PHE A 13 -0.82 17.02 9.05
C PHE A 13 -1.62 17.34 7.80
N ARG A 14 -2.70 18.13 7.95
CA ARG A 14 -3.49 18.56 6.79
C ARG A 14 -2.63 19.31 5.79
N ARG A 15 -1.84 20.30 6.24
CA ARG A 15 -0.92 21.04 5.39
C ARG A 15 0.13 20.15 4.71
N ILE A 16 0.65 19.13 5.41
CA ILE A 16 1.56 18.15 4.81
C ILE A 16 0.84 17.39 3.71
N LEU A 17 -0.34 16.81 3.99
CA LEU A 17 -1.09 15.99 3.05
C LEU A 17 -1.58 16.79 1.83
N GLU A 18 -1.89 18.07 2.00
CA GLU A 18 -2.30 19.01 0.94
C GLU A 18 -1.12 19.60 0.15
N HIS A 19 0.12 19.35 0.57
CA HIS A 19 1.28 19.85 -0.17
C HIS A 19 1.30 19.28 -1.60
N PRO A 20 1.55 20.09 -2.66
CA PRO A 20 1.44 19.64 -4.06
C PRO A 20 2.30 18.41 -4.42
N ALA A 21 3.40 18.19 -3.70
CA ALA A 21 4.23 17.01 -3.90
C ALA A 21 3.55 15.70 -3.45
N MET A 22 2.63 15.74 -2.47
CA MET A 22 2.05 14.53 -1.90
C MET A 22 1.12 13.78 -2.88
N PRO A 23 0.16 14.43 -3.59
CA PRO A 23 -0.60 13.76 -4.63
C PRO A 23 0.28 13.21 -5.75
N ARG A 24 1.37 13.89 -6.11
CA ARG A 24 2.34 13.43 -7.12
C ARG A 24 3.07 12.17 -6.68
N ILE A 25 3.56 12.14 -5.44
CA ILE A 25 4.20 10.95 -4.86
C ILE A 25 3.20 9.80 -4.80
N SER A 26 1.99 10.05 -4.29
CA SER A 26 0.94 9.02 -4.23
C SER A 26 0.57 8.50 -5.62
N GLY A 27 0.48 9.38 -6.62
CA GLY A 27 0.19 9.01 -8.01
C GLY A 27 1.29 8.17 -8.62
N TYR A 28 2.56 8.55 -8.41
CA TYR A 28 3.71 7.76 -8.87
C TYR A 28 3.72 6.37 -8.24
N GLN A 29 3.56 6.29 -6.92
CA GLN A 29 3.45 5.02 -6.20
C GLN A 29 2.32 4.13 -6.76
N ASN A 30 1.16 4.74 -7.04
CA ASN A 30 0.02 4.05 -7.63
C ASN A 30 0.34 3.49 -9.02
N GLY A 31 0.97 4.29 -9.89
CA GLY A 31 1.37 3.86 -11.23
C GLY A 31 2.41 2.73 -11.21
N VAL A 32 3.38 2.78 -10.30
CA VAL A 32 4.35 1.69 -10.11
C VAL A 32 3.63 0.39 -9.73
N ALA A 33 2.70 0.42 -8.76
CA ALA A 33 1.95 -0.77 -8.39
C ALA A 33 1.06 -1.28 -9.52
N GLN A 34 0.40 -0.38 -10.26
CA GLN A 34 -0.42 -0.73 -11.42
C GLN A 34 0.39 -1.43 -12.52
N GLY A 35 1.59 -0.92 -12.83
CA GLY A 35 2.44 -1.49 -13.87
C GLY A 35 3.07 -2.83 -13.51
N TRP A 36 3.45 -3.04 -12.24
CA TRP A 36 4.20 -4.23 -11.81
C TRP A 36 3.34 -5.31 -11.14
N ALA A 37 2.15 -4.98 -10.63
CA ALA A 37 1.20 -5.94 -10.07
C ALA A 37 -0.26 -5.51 -10.35
N PRO A 38 -0.70 -5.50 -11.62
CA PRO A 38 -2.05 -5.08 -12.02
C PRO A 38 -3.16 -5.85 -11.29
N LYS A 39 -3.03 -7.17 -11.11
CA LYS A 39 -4.00 -8.00 -10.36
C LYS A 39 -4.18 -7.50 -8.93
N LEU A 40 -3.07 -7.26 -8.21
CA LEU A 40 -3.10 -6.73 -6.85
C LEU A 40 -3.63 -5.30 -6.79
N HIS A 41 -3.25 -4.46 -7.75
CA HIS A 41 -3.75 -3.09 -7.86
C HIS A 41 -5.27 -3.06 -8.00
N THR A 42 -5.82 -3.85 -8.92
CA THR A 42 -7.25 -3.99 -9.14
C THR A 42 -7.96 -4.51 -7.89
N TYR A 43 -7.39 -5.50 -7.21
CA TYR A 43 -7.90 -5.99 -5.93
C TYR A 43 -8.00 -4.89 -4.87
N LEU A 44 -6.94 -4.09 -4.68
CA LEU A 44 -6.93 -2.98 -3.72
C LEU A 44 -7.92 -1.86 -4.14
N ARG A 45 -7.99 -1.55 -5.43
CA ARG A 45 -8.93 -0.58 -6.01
C ARG A 45 -10.38 -0.97 -5.72
N HIS A 46 -10.73 -2.24 -5.94
CA HIS A 46 -12.06 -2.78 -5.65
C HIS A 46 -12.41 -2.63 -4.17
N ASN A 47 -11.53 -3.10 -3.28
CA ASN A 47 -11.74 -2.99 -1.83
C ASN A 47 -11.92 -1.53 -1.38
N ARG A 48 -11.15 -0.61 -1.95
CA ARG A 48 -11.30 0.82 -1.68
C ARG A 48 -12.66 1.36 -2.16
N ARG A 49 -13.16 0.94 -3.32
CA ARG A 49 -14.49 1.33 -3.83
C ARG A 49 -15.59 0.84 -2.89
N VAL A 50 -15.53 -0.43 -2.47
CA VAL A 50 -16.48 -1.02 -1.52
C VAL A 50 -16.49 -0.26 -0.19
N LEU A 51 -15.30 0.05 0.36
CA LEU A 51 -15.17 0.86 1.56
C LEU A 51 -15.79 2.25 1.41
N ARG A 52 -15.53 2.94 0.30
CA ARG A 52 -16.05 4.29 0.03
C ARG A 52 -17.58 4.29 -0.07
N THR A 53 -18.16 3.30 -0.76
CA THR A 53 -19.62 3.17 -0.88
C THR A 53 -20.27 2.94 0.49
N GLN A 54 -19.68 2.08 1.32
CA GLN A 54 -20.25 1.74 2.63
C GLN A 54 -19.99 2.80 3.71
N LYS A 55 -18.95 3.61 3.54
CA LYS A 55 -18.56 4.67 4.47
C LYS A 55 -18.25 5.97 3.73
N PRO A 56 -19.28 6.64 3.17
CA PRO A 56 -19.10 7.85 2.36
C PRO A 56 -18.54 9.05 3.13
N SER A 57 -18.61 9.03 4.46
CA SER A 57 -18.02 10.06 5.32
C SER A 57 -16.50 9.89 5.56
N LEU A 58 -15.90 8.75 5.16
CA LEU A 58 -14.46 8.56 5.29
C LEU A 58 -13.72 9.51 4.35
N ARG A 59 -12.73 10.20 4.92
CA ARG A 59 -11.79 11.01 4.15
C ARG A 59 -10.66 10.12 3.64
N HIS A 60 -10.48 10.09 2.33
CA HIS A 60 -9.35 9.42 1.70
C HIS A 60 -8.18 10.38 1.56
N ASN A 61 -6.95 9.87 1.72
CA ASN A 61 -5.76 10.71 1.60
C ASN A 61 -5.60 11.28 0.19
N TYR A 62 -5.74 10.43 -0.84
CA TYR A 62 -5.60 10.81 -2.25
C TYR A 62 -6.64 10.09 -3.12
N ARG A 63 -7.24 10.79 -4.10
CA ARG A 63 -8.30 10.24 -4.98
C ARG A 63 -7.81 9.03 -5.77
N ALA A 64 -6.60 9.10 -6.33
CA ALA A 64 -6.00 8.08 -7.18
C ALA A 64 -5.33 6.93 -6.42
N SER A 65 -5.11 7.04 -5.10
CA SER A 65 -4.45 5.98 -4.33
C SER A 65 -5.37 4.78 -4.11
N VAL A 66 -4.87 3.56 -4.34
CA VAL A 66 -5.58 2.31 -4.00
C VAL A 66 -5.41 1.90 -2.54
N TRP A 67 -4.50 2.53 -1.80
CA TRP A 67 -4.24 2.21 -0.40
C TRP A 67 -5.18 2.93 0.56
N ALA A 68 -5.43 2.30 1.71
CA ALA A 68 -6.33 2.84 2.72
C ALA A 68 -5.64 3.85 3.66
N ALA A 69 -4.31 3.78 3.79
CA ALA A 69 -3.54 4.60 4.73
C ALA A 69 -2.25 5.13 4.10
N THR A 70 -1.74 6.20 4.70
CA THR A 70 -0.47 6.84 4.36
C THR A 70 0.23 7.21 5.67
N THR A 71 1.53 6.95 5.74
CA THR A 71 2.39 7.42 6.83
C THR A 71 3.51 8.27 6.29
N VAL A 72 3.74 9.40 6.96
CA VAL A 72 4.92 10.23 6.77
C VAL A 72 5.86 9.94 7.92
N ASN A 73 6.94 9.23 7.65
CA ASN A 73 7.99 9.03 8.64
C ASN A 73 8.79 10.32 8.74
N TYR A 74 8.57 11.02 9.85
CA TYR A 74 9.15 12.33 10.12
C TYR A 74 10.61 12.20 10.54
N GLY A 75 11.44 13.13 10.08
CA GLY A 75 12.89 13.14 10.26
C GLY A 75 13.32 13.95 11.50
N PRO A 76 14.52 14.55 11.50
CA PRO A 76 15.34 14.83 10.32
C PRO A 76 16.13 13.62 9.81
N GLN A 77 16.36 12.58 10.61
CA GLN A 77 17.16 11.40 10.23
C GLN A 77 16.39 10.13 10.58
N THR A 78 15.25 9.90 9.94
CA THR A 78 14.38 8.76 10.26
C THR A 78 15.15 7.44 10.15
N VAL A 79 15.19 6.68 11.24
CA VAL A 79 15.69 5.30 11.29
C VAL A 79 14.59 4.36 11.77
N CYS A 80 14.36 3.30 11.02
CA CYS A 80 13.50 2.19 11.34
C CYS A 80 14.39 0.98 11.67
N LEU A 81 14.29 0.49 12.90
CA LEU A 81 14.89 -0.78 13.31
C LEU A 81 14.23 -1.95 12.54
N PRO A 82 14.88 -3.12 12.46
CA PRO A 82 14.30 -4.30 11.81
C PRO A 82 12.90 -4.63 12.35
N HIS A 83 11.90 -4.59 11.47
CA HIS A 83 10.50 -4.86 11.81
C HIS A 83 9.72 -5.40 10.61
N LYS A 84 8.52 -5.92 10.89
CA LYS A 84 7.48 -6.15 9.87
C LYS A 84 6.28 -5.31 10.23
N ASP A 85 5.55 -4.87 9.22
CA ASP A 85 4.25 -4.24 9.41
C ASP A 85 3.19 -5.32 9.57
N PHE A 86 3.21 -6.06 10.68
CA PHE A 86 2.37 -7.26 10.88
C PHE A 86 0.85 -7.00 10.74
N ALA A 87 0.41 -5.75 10.88
CA ALA A 87 -0.98 -5.35 10.67
C ALA A 87 -1.37 -5.21 9.19
N ASN A 88 -0.39 -5.03 8.30
CA ASN A 88 -0.61 -4.85 6.87
C ASN A 88 -1.06 -6.16 6.21
N LEU A 89 -1.74 -6.03 5.08
CA LEU A 89 -2.12 -7.16 4.25
C LEU A 89 -0.84 -7.95 3.86
N PRO A 90 -0.73 -9.26 4.15
CA PRO A 90 0.55 -9.97 3.98
C PRO A 90 1.11 -9.97 2.55
N TRP A 91 0.24 -10.14 1.55
CA TRP A 91 0.62 -10.01 0.13
C TRP A 91 0.47 -8.57 -0.38
N GLY A 92 -0.03 -7.65 0.45
CA GLY A 92 -0.21 -6.25 0.09
C GLY A 92 1.13 -5.55 -0.11
N TRP A 93 1.29 -4.97 -1.28
CA TRP A 93 2.43 -4.15 -1.62
C TRP A 93 2.30 -2.77 -0.98
N CYS A 94 3.37 -2.35 -0.30
CA CYS A 94 3.47 -1.08 0.41
C CYS A 94 4.57 -0.25 -0.27
N PRO A 95 4.22 0.79 -1.05
CA PRO A 95 5.21 1.67 -1.64
C PRO A 95 5.85 2.56 -0.58
N ILE A 96 7.15 2.76 -0.69
CA ILE A 96 7.95 3.64 0.15
C ILE A 96 8.69 4.59 -0.78
N THR A 97 8.51 5.89 -0.60
CA THR A 97 9.30 6.92 -1.27
C THR A 97 10.26 7.53 -0.27
N ALA A 98 11.57 7.43 -0.54
CA ALA A 98 12.59 8.07 0.27
C ALA A 98 12.66 9.58 -0.07
N LEU A 99 12.87 10.41 0.94
CA LEU A 99 12.98 11.87 0.81
C LEU A 99 14.13 12.39 1.68
N GLY A 100 14.49 13.66 1.48
CA GLY A 100 15.56 14.33 2.21
C GLY A 100 16.79 14.59 1.34
N ASN A 101 17.90 14.93 1.99
CA ASN A 101 19.18 15.22 1.36
C ASN A 101 20.27 14.43 2.08
N TYR A 102 20.75 13.36 1.43
CA TYR A 102 21.77 12.46 1.96
C TYR A 102 22.51 11.75 0.82
N ASP A 103 23.75 11.33 1.09
CA ASP A 103 24.51 10.47 0.19
C ASP A 103 24.01 9.02 0.30
N TYR A 104 23.15 8.64 -0.64
CA TYR A 104 22.51 7.32 -0.70
C TYR A 104 23.48 6.17 -0.97
N LYS A 105 24.75 6.45 -1.26
CA LYS A 105 25.81 5.43 -1.40
C LYS A 105 26.52 5.16 -0.08
N ARG A 106 26.34 6.04 0.91
CA ARG A 106 27.00 5.96 2.23
C ARG A 106 26.04 5.65 3.36
N GLY A 107 24.76 5.95 3.21
CA GLY A 107 23.75 5.75 4.25
C GLY A 107 22.33 5.76 3.70
N GLY A 108 21.34 5.61 4.58
CA GLY A 108 19.92 5.63 4.21
C GLY A 108 19.42 4.42 3.41
N HIS A 109 20.29 3.42 3.19
CA HIS A 109 19.99 2.18 2.46
C HIS A 109 18.80 1.45 3.07
N LEU A 110 18.03 0.77 2.23
CA LEU A 110 16.99 -0.16 2.67
C LEU A 110 17.59 -1.56 2.84
N VAL A 111 17.26 -2.22 3.94
CA VAL A 111 17.66 -3.61 4.22
C VAL A 111 16.41 -4.49 4.17
N LEU A 112 16.44 -5.54 3.35
CA LEU A 112 15.41 -6.57 3.25
C LEU A 112 16.02 -7.90 3.72
N TRP A 113 15.71 -8.29 4.96
CA TRP A 113 16.49 -9.30 5.68
C TRP A 113 16.29 -10.71 5.13
N GLU A 114 15.05 -11.14 4.88
CA GLU A 114 14.76 -12.46 4.30
C GLU A 114 15.33 -12.61 2.89
N LEU A 115 15.43 -11.51 2.14
CA LEU A 115 16.02 -11.49 0.79
C LEU A 115 17.54 -11.37 0.82
N ARG A 116 18.15 -11.07 1.98
CA ARG A 116 19.58 -10.79 2.15
C ARG A 116 20.06 -9.66 1.23
N LEU A 117 19.22 -8.64 1.05
CA LEU A 117 19.51 -7.49 0.19
C LEU A 117 19.73 -6.23 1.02
N VAL A 118 20.78 -5.49 0.66
CA VAL A 118 20.99 -4.10 1.07
C VAL A 118 20.95 -3.28 -0.20
N ILE A 119 20.01 -2.34 -0.26
CA ILE A 119 19.68 -1.58 -1.45
C ILE A 119 20.04 -0.12 -1.20
N GLU A 120 20.97 0.41 -1.99
CA GLU A 120 21.17 1.85 -2.12
C GLU A 120 19.84 2.49 -2.50
N PHE A 121 19.33 3.39 -1.66
CA PHE A 121 17.96 3.92 -1.81
C PHE A 121 18.01 5.44 -1.94
N PRO A 122 18.06 5.99 -3.16
CA PRO A 122 18.21 7.44 -3.38
C PRO A 122 17.02 8.26 -2.87
N PRO A 123 17.23 9.49 -2.35
CA PRO A 123 16.14 10.44 -2.14
C PRO A 123 15.39 10.72 -3.46
N GLY A 124 14.06 10.77 -3.39
CA GLY A 124 13.14 10.90 -4.52
C GLY A 124 12.76 9.58 -5.20
N SER A 125 13.46 8.47 -4.89
CA SER A 125 13.13 7.16 -5.46
C SER A 125 12.04 6.45 -4.66
N THR A 126 11.35 5.52 -5.32
CA THR A 126 10.30 4.68 -4.72
C THR A 126 10.63 3.21 -4.89
N ILE A 127 10.40 2.44 -3.83
CA ILE A 127 10.41 0.98 -3.86
C ILE A 127 9.08 0.46 -3.33
N VAL A 128 8.64 -0.69 -3.81
CA VAL A 128 7.39 -1.32 -3.36
C VAL A 128 7.71 -2.68 -2.80
N ILE A 129 7.31 -2.93 -1.55
CA ILE A 129 7.64 -4.18 -0.84
C ILE A 129 6.39 -4.77 -0.17
N PRO A 130 6.30 -6.10 0.01
CA PRO A 130 5.30 -6.71 0.85
C PRO A 130 5.71 -6.59 2.34
N SER A 131 5.53 -5.40 2.90
CA SER A 131 6.07 -5.02 4.22
C SER A 131 5.50 -5.83 5.40
N GLY A 132 4.33 -6.47 5.21
CA GLY A 132 3.72 -7.36 6.20
C GLY A 132 4.43 -8.71 6.36
N ILE A 133 5.25 -9.13 5.38
CA ILE A 133 5.95 -10.42 5.41
C ILE A 133 7.48 -10.28 5.40
N LEU A 134 8.02 -9.21 4.83
CA LEU A 134 9.45 -8.95 4.81
C LEU A 134 9.88 -8.10 6.01
N THR A 135 10.81 -8.63 6.80
CA THR A 135 11.53 -7.83 7.78
C THR A 135 12.34 -6.80 7.03
N HIS A 136 12.16 -5.54 7.39
CA HIS A 136 12.84 -4.43 6.75
C HIS A 136 13.29 -3.37 7.76
N SER A 137 14.34 -2.66 7.39
CA SER A 137 14.93 -1.56 8.16
C SER A 137 15.64 -0.61 7.21
N ASN A 138 16.09 0.53 7.71
CA ASN A 138 17.03 1.39 6.99
C ASN A 138 18.29 1.67 7.80
N VAL A 139 19.36 2.02 7.09
CA VAL A 139 20.63 2.42 7.69
C VAL A 139 20.58 3.92 8.03
N PRO A 140 21.19 4.36 9.15
CA PRO A 140 21.34 5.79 9.43
C PRO A 140 21.99 6.56 8.27
N VAL A 141 21.68 7.85 8.19
CA VAL A 141 22.37 8.81 7.33
C VAL A 141 23.45 9.55 8.12
N GLY A 142 24.32 10.29 7.43
CA GLY A 142 25.39 11.06 8.04
C GLY A 142 24.89 12.17 8.99
N PRO A 143 25.73 12.66 9.93
CA PRO A 143 25.30 13.56 11.01
C PRO A 143 24.59 14.84 10.59
N ASN A 144 24.91 15.39 9.41
CA ASN A 144 24.34 16.63 8.88
C ASN A 144 23.40 16.38 7.69
N GLU A 145 23.01 15.13 7.46
CA GLU A 145 22.12 14.73 6.38
C GLU A 145 20.69 14.63 6.89
N THR A 146 19.73 14.64 5.96
CA THR A 146 18.31 14.47 6.28
C THR A 146 17.70 13.31 5.52
N ARG A 147 16.82 12.56 6.17
CA ARG A 147 16.05 11.48 5.59
C ARG A 147 14.65 11.44 6.17
N TYR A 148 13.68 11.38 5.27
CA TYR A 148 12.26 11.18 5.55
C TYR A 148 11.74 10.07 4.62
N SER A 149 10.51 9.62 4.84
CA SER A 149 9.86 8.78 3.84
C SER A 149 8.36 8.87 3.90
N ILE A 150 7.71 8.63 2.76
CA ILE A 150 6.26 8.48 2.67
C ILE A 150 5.97 7.04 2.29
N THR A 151 5.09 6.38 3.04
CA THR A 151 4.63 5.04 2.73
C THR A 151 3.11 4.99 2.64
N GLN A 152 2.58 4.14 1.77
CA GLN A 152 1.16 3.82 1.71
C GLN A 152 0.94 2.34 1.94
N TYR A 153 -0.17 1.99 2.56
CA TYR A 153 -0.47 0.60 2.90
C TYR A 153 -1.96 0.39 3.17
N THR A 154 -2.34 -0.88 3.23
CA THR A 154 -3.69 -1.31 3.64
C THR A 154 -3.57 -2.38 4.72
N ALA A 155 -4.22 -2.15 5.85
CA ALA A 155 -4.28 -3.11 6.95
C ALA A 155 -5.03 -4.37 6.50
N GLY A 156 -4.49 -5.56 6.82
CA GLY A 156 -5.15 -6.83 6.50
C GLY A 156 -6.47 -7.00 7.25
N ALA A 157 -6.59 -6.39 8.44
CA ALA A 157 -7.84 -6.39 9.20
C ALA A 157 -8.97 -5.62 8.50
N LEU A 158 -8.64 -4.54 7.77
CA LEU A 158 -9.62 -3.77 7.02
C LEU A 158 -10.22 -4.60 5.88
N ILE A 159 -9.36 -5.33 5.16
CA ILE A 159 -9.78 -6.25 4.10
C ILE A 159 -10.69 -7.35 4.67
N ARG A 160 -10.28 -8.00 5.76
CA ARG A 160 -11.13 -9.02 6.41
C ARG A 160 -12.48 -8.46 6.84
N TRP A 161 -12.51 -7.23 7.35
CA TRP A 161 -13.75 -6.58 7.76
C TRP A 161 -14.68 -6.33 6.56
N ILE A 162 -14.12 -5.94 5.41
CA ILE A 162 -14.87 -5.83 4.14
C ILE A 162 -15.40 -7.20 3.71
N ASP A 163 -14.55 -8.23 3.66
CA ASP A 163 -14.92 -9.61 3.27
C ASP A 163 -16.03 -10.18 4.16
N GLN A 164 -16.08 -9.77 5.43
CA GLN A 164 -17.05 -10.20 6.44
C GLN A 164 -18.30 -9.32 6.49
N GLY A 165 -18.55 -8.52 5.45
CA GLY A 165 -19.75 -7.69 5.36
C GLY A 165 -19.80 -6.58 6.41
N PHE A 166 -18.64 -5.99 6.74
CA PHE A 166 -18.49 -4.88 7.68
C PHE A 166 -18.82 -5.25 9.15
N GLN A 167 -18.57 -6.51 9.51
CA GLN A 167 -18.81 -7.05 10.86
C GLN A 167 -17.53 -7.47 11.56
N THR A 168 -17.57 -7.55 12.89
CA THR A 168 -16.47 -8.19 13.63
C THR A 168 -16.38 -9.67 13.26
N LYS A 169 -15.21 -10.26 13.43
CA LYS A 169 -15.01 -11.69 13.13
C LYS A 169 -15.94 -12.56 13.97
N GLU A 170 -16.18 -12.18 15.22
CA GLU A 170 -17.06 -12.89 16.14
C GLU A 170 -18.51 -12.88 15.64
N ALA A 171 -19.01 -11.71 15.23
CA ALA A 171 -20.37 -11.57 14.70
C ALA A 171 -20.55 -12.32 13.38
N PHE A 172 -19.58 -12.19 12.46
CA PHE A 172 -19.58 -12.93 11.20
C PHE A 172 -19.60 -14.44 11.43
N LEU A 173 -18.71 -14.98 12.27
CA LEU A 173 -18.70 -16.42 12.53
C LEU A 173 -19.99 -16.88 13.21
N ALA A 174 -20.58 -16.07 14.10
CA ALA A 174 -21.84 -16.38 14.74
C ALA A 174 -23.02 -16.45 13.75
N SER A 175 -22.98 -15.71 12.64
CA SER A 175 -24.03 -15.76 11.61
C SER A 175 -23.93 -16.95 10.67
N LEU A 176 -22.79 -17.66 10.62
CA LEU A 176 -22.58 -18.78 9.69
C LEU A 176 -23.12 -20.11 10.21
N SER A 177 -23.69 -20.90 9.29
CA SER A 177 -24.00 -22.32 9.49
C SER A 177 -22.73 -23.17 9.69
N PRO A 178 -22.83 -24.41 10.21
CA PRO A 178 -21.69 -25.32 10.29
C PRO A 178 -20.98 -25.54 8.94
N GLU A 179 -21.74 -25.66 7.85
CA GLU A 179 -21.22 -25.83 6.49
C GLU A 179 -20.45 -24.59 6.02
N GLU A 180 -21.05 -23.40 6.19
CA GLU A 180 -20.42 -22.12 5.81
C GLU A 180 -19.15 -21.85 6.63
N ARG A 181 -19.11 -22.26 7.90
CA ARG A 181 -17.90 -22.20 8.73
C ARG A 181 -16.79 -23.11 8.20
N ALA A 182 -17.14 -24.33 7.77
CA ALA A 182 -16.17 -25.24 7.18
C ALA A 182 -15.59 -24.66 5.88
N GLU A 183 -16.43 -24.04 5.05
CA GLU A 183 -15.98 -23.32 3.86
C GLU A 183 -15.07 -22.14 4.18
N GLU A 184 -15.38 -21.33 5.19
CA GLU A 184 -14.52 -20.20 5.58
C GLU A 184 -13.14 -20.67 6.07
N VAL A 185 -13.08 -21.79 6.80
CA VAL A 185 -11.81 -22.40 7.20
C VAL A 185 -11.02 -22.86 5.97
N ALA A 186 -11.67 -23.50 5.02
CA ALA A 186 -11.04 -23.91 3.76
C ALA A 186 -10.53 -22.69 2.96
N LYS A 187 -11.34 -21.63 2.83
CA LYS A 187 -10.95 -20.36 2.19
C LYS A 187 -9.76 -19.71 2.88
N ALA A 188 -9.77 -19.68 4.22
CA ALA A 188 -8.69 -19.12 5.01
C ALA A 188 -7.35 -19.84 4.76
N SER A 189 -7.37 -21.17 4.62
CA SER A 189 -6.16 -21.96 4.32
C SER A 189 -5.54 -21.63 2.95
N MET A 190 -6.36 -21.21 1.99
CA MET A 190 -5.94 -20.86 0.63
C MET A 190 -5.63 -19.39 0.43
N ARG A 191 -5.98 -18.53 1.40
CA ARG A 191 -5.89 -17.07 1.30
C ARG A 191 -4.50 -16.58 0.93
N TYR A 192 -3.45 -17.16 1.52
CA TYR A 192 -2.07 -16.78 1.21
C TYR A 192 -1.68 -17.12 -0.23
N ARG A 193 -2.06 -18.31 -0.73
CA ARG A 193 -1.79 -18.73 -2.11
C ARG A 193 -2.50 -17.84 -3.12
N LYS A 194 -3.78 -17.51 -2.87
CA LYS A 194 -4.53 -16.54 -3.68
C LYS A 194 -3.88 -15.15 -3.65
N GLY A 195 -3.42 -14.73 -2.47
CA GLY A 195 -2.67 -13.50 -2.27
C GLY A 195 -1.42 -13.41 -3.15
N LEU A 196 -0.59 -14.46 -3.14
CA LEU A 196 0.62 -14.53 -3.95
C LEU A 196 0.34 -14.62 -5.45
N ALA A 197 -0.74 -15.27 -5.87
CA ALA A 197 -1.13 -15.37 -7.27
C ALA A 197 -1.48 -14.01 -7.91
N MET A 198 -1.71 -12.97 -7.09
CA MET A 198 -1.88 -11.61 -7.57
C MET A 198 -0.56 -10.89 -7.90
N TYR A 199 0.60 -11.49 -7.60
CA TYR A 199 1.87 -10.99 -8.12
C TYR A 199 2.02 -11.40 -9.58
N SER A 200 2.56 -10.48 -10.37
CA SER A 200 2.86 -10.79 -11.76
C SER A 200 4.18 -11.51 -11.88
N THR A 201 4.21 -12.51 -12.75
CA THR A 201 5.42 -13.09 -13.29
C THR A 201 5.99 -12.16 -14.36
N LEU A 202 7.29 -12.30 -14.66
CA LEU A 202 7.90 -11.53 -15.75
C LEU A 202 7.30 -11.86 -17.12
N THR A 203 6.79 -13.08 -17.30
CA THR A 203 6.09 -13.49 -18.53
C THR A 203 4.78 -12.73 -18.68
N GLU A 204 3.94 -12.71 -17.64
CA GLU A 204 2.67 -11.95 -17.65
C GLU A 204 2.93 -10.46 -17.96
N LEU A 205 3.94 -9.85 -17.31
CA LEU A 205 4.27 -8.43 -17.56
C LEU A 205 4.71 -8.15 -19.01
N ARG A 206 5.45 -9.07 -19.63
CA ARG A 206 5.86 -8.95 -21.04
C ARG A 206 4.67 -9.12 -21.98
N SER A 207 3.82 -10.11 -21.73
CA SER A 207 2.61 -10.31 -22.52
C SER A 207 1.69 -9.09 -22.47
N HIS A 208 1.56 -8.47 -21.29
CA HIS A 208 0.81 -7.22 -21.10
C HIS A 208 1.42 -6.04 -21.87
N SER A 209 2.75 -5.87 -21.87
CA SER A 209 3.41 -4.81 -22.63
C SER A 209 3.27 -4.98 -24.14
N ASP A 210 3.23 -6.22 -24.60
CA ASP A 210 3.15 -6.57 -26.02
C ASP A 210 1.69 -6.54 -26.54
N GLY A 211 0.71 -6.29 -25.67
CA GLY A 211 -0.72 -6.30 -26.02
C GLY A 211 -1.25 -7.69 -26.38
N THR A 212 -0.60 -8.75 -25.91
CA THR A 212 -0.91 -10.15 -26.26
C THR A 212 -1.65 -10.89 -25.15
N ASP A 213 -1.96 -10.21 -24.06
CA ASP A 213 -2.65 -10.80 -22.92
C ASP A 213 -4.13 -11.00 -23.23
N SER A 214 -4.51 -12.23 -23.56
CA SER A 214 -5.91 -12.64 -23.79
C SER A 214 -6.64 -13.03 -22.51
N ASP A 215 -5.95 -13.08 -21.37
CA ASP A 215 -6.42 -13.65 -20.11
C ASP A 215 -6.34 -12.64 -18.96
N SER A 216 -6.67 -11.38 -19.25
CA SER A 216 -6.90 -10.41 -18.19
C SER A 216 -8.20 -10.80 -17.48
N ASP A 217 -8.11 -11.65 -16.47
CA ASP A 217 -9.10 -11.89 -15.41
C ASP A 217 -9.44 -10.59 -14.60
N LEU A 218 -9.02 -9.44 -15.14
CA LEU A 218 -9.39 -8.09 -14.72
C LEU A 218 -10.79 -7.71 -15.21
N THR A 219 -11.36 -8.42 -16.20
CA THR A 219 -12.69 -8.12 -16.75
C THR A 219 -13.83 -8.32 -15.75
N GLU A 220 -13.70 -9.20 -14.75
CA GLU A 220 -14.69 -9.32 -13.66
C GLU A 220 -14.66 -8.12 -12.67
N LEU A 221 -13.64 -7.26 -12.74
CA LEU A 221 -13.47 -6.08 -11.87
C LEU A 221 -13.44 -4.75 -12.64
N GLU A 222 -13.54 -4.79 -13.97
CA GLU A 222 -13.68 -3.64 -14.84
C GLU A 222 -15.15 -3.44 -15.19
N ASP A 223 -15.87 -2.77 -14.28
CA ASP A 223 -17.16 -2.17 -14.60
C ASP A 223 -17.04 -0.64 -14.57
N SER A 224 -17.48 -0.07 -15.69
CA SER A 224 -17.45 1.31 -16.17
C SER A 224 -17.28 2.40 -15.11
N ASP A 225 -16.19 3.15 -15.17
CA ASP A 225 -16.24 4.59 -14.89
C ASP A 225 -14.99 5.29 -15.43
N SER A 226 -15.21 6.22 -16.35
CA SER A 226 -14.25 7.10 -17.00
C SER A 226 -13.71 8.19 -16.06
N ASP A 227 -13.48 7.87 -14.79
CA ASP A 227 -13.28 8.86 -13.74
C ASP A 227 -11.80 9.19 -13.48
N LEU A 228 -10.97 9.02 -14.52
CA LEU A 228 -9.76 9.81 -14.73
C LEU A 228 -10.16 11.15 -15.36
N THR A 229 -11.08 11.87 -14.72
CA THR A 229 -11.38 13.24 -15.09
C THR A 229 -10.29 14.15 -14.52
N ASP A 230 -9.57 14.74 -15.46
CA ASP A 230 -8.66 15.89 -15.45
C ASP A 230 -7.84 16.17 -14.18
N LEU A 231 -6.53 16.19 -14.40
CA LEU A 231 -5.59 16.96 -13.59
C LEU A 231 -6.13 18.39 -13.51
N GLU A 232 -6.83 18.73 -12.42
CA GLU A 232 -7.10 20.13 -12.09
C GLU A 232 -5.77 20.77 -11.69
N ASP A 233 -5.07 21.28 -12.69
CA ASP A 233 -4.41 22.57 -12.59
C ASP A 233 -5.53 23.60 -12.36
N SER A 234 -5.74 23.94 -11.10
CA SER A 234 -6.44 25.18 -10.73
C SER A 234 -5.41 26.13 -10.13
N ASP A 235 -5.22 27.26 -10.81
CA ASP A 235 -4.40 28.42 -10.44
C ASP A 235 -4.54 28.84 -8.97
#